data_AF-A0A067PHB7-F1
#
_entry.id   AF-A0A067PHB7-F1
#
_cell.length_a   1.000
_cell.length_b   1.000
_cell.length_c   1.000
_cell.angle_alpha   90.00
_cell.angle_beta   90.00
_cell.angle_gamma   90.00
#
_symmetry.space_group_name_H-M   'P 1'
#
loop_
_entity.id
_entity.type
_entity.pdbx_description
1 polymer ?
#
loop_
_entity_poly.entity_id
_entity_poly.type
_entity_poly.pdbx_seq_one_letter_code
_entity_poly.pdbx_strand_id
1 'polypeptide(L)'
;KKMPLIFLYEAHKLPALIHSTEAMKCLLDPMLVLTKQDWLCHVIYATSDPFYQTGLRKLNIMQHYKIITIGYYSKAETRAFFNNRILPRVPESMRQKLNFESLYDAPRGKLAHWHDYITDYH
;
A
#
# COMPACT_ATOMS: atom_id res chain seq x y z
N LYS A 1 12.03 22.16 -8.81
CA LYS A 1 12.73 21.44 -7.71
C LYS A 1 11.86 20.24 -7.32
N LYS A 2 12.39 19.02 -7.21
CA LYS A 2 11.59 17.85 -6.77
C LYS A 2 11.47 17.90 -5.24
N MET A 3 10.27 17.70 -4.71
CA MET A 3 10.03 17.65 -3.26
C MET A 3 10.24 16.22 -2.75
N PRO A 4 10.98 16.01 -1.63
CA PRO A 4 11.19 14.69 -1.08
C PRO A 4 9.90 14.07 -0.54
N LEU A 5 9.84 12.74 -0.58
CA LEU A 5 8.73 11.92 -0.07
C LEU A 5 9.29 10.94 0.96
N ILE A 6 8.72 10.94 2.16
CA ILE A 6 8.93 9.90 3.18
C ILE A 6 7.75 8.93 3.09
N PHE A 7 8.05 7.65 2.89
CA PHE A 7 7.04 6.60 2.78
C PHE A 7 7.28 5.54 3.85
N LEU A 8 6.31 5.38 4.77
CA LEU A 8 6.36 4.41 5.86
C LEU A 8 5.33 3.31 5.59
N TYR A 9 5.83 2.14 5.20
CA TYR A 9 5.03 0.94 4.99
C TYR A 9 4.83 0.17 6.30
N GLU A 10 3.69 -0.52 6.46
CA GLU A 10 3.30 -1.23 7.69
C GLU A 10 3.31 -0.32 8.93
N ALA A 11 2.82 0.92 8.78
CA ALA A 11 2.91 1.94 9.84
C ALA A 11 2.25 1.53 11.17
N HIS A 12 1.29 0.59 11.14
CA HIS A 12 0.69 0.01 12.34
C HIS A 12 1.66 -0.75 13.24
N LYS A 13 2.88 -1.06 12.77
CA LYS A 13 3.94 -1.67 13.59
C LYS A 13 4.67 -0.66 14.46
N LEU A 14 4.62 0.64 14.13
CA LEU A 14 5.31 1.68 14.90
C LEU A 14 4.97 1.64 16.40
N PRO A 15 3.71 1.51 16.85
CA PRO A 15 3.38 1.41 18.27
C PRO A 15 3.97 0.17 18.97
N ALA A 16 4.21 -0.92 18.25
CA ALA A 16 4.87 -2.11 18.81
C ALA A 16 6.40 -1.97 18.86
N LEU A 17 6.99 -1.07 18.06
CA LEU A 17 8.42 -0.82 18.02
C LEU A 17 8.82 0.31 18.99
N ILE A 18 7.96 1.30 19.17
CA ILE A 18 8.18 2.48 19.99
C ILE A 18 7.23 2.43 21.18
N HIS A 19 7.75 1.90 22.29
CA HIS A 19 6.98 1.66 23.50
C HIS A 19 6.64 2.93 24.31
N SER A 20 7.34 4.04 24.05
CA SER A 20 7.07 5.35 24.68
C SER A 20 6.15 6.20 23.81
N THR A 21 5.09 6.71 24.43
CA THR A 21 4.14 7.63 23.78
C THR A 21 4.84 8.94 23.41
N GLU A 22 5.75 9.41 24.26
CA GLU A 22 6.55 10.62 24.08
C GLU A 22 7.50 10.45 22.90
N ALA A 23 8.17 9.30 22.80
CA ALA A 23 9.05 8.98 21.68
C ALA A 23 8.27 8.89 20.36
N MET A 24 7.06 8.29 20.37
CA MET A 24 6.19 8.26 19.21
C MET A 24 5.78 9.68 18.78
N LYS A 25 5.41 10.53 19.75
CA LYS A 25 5.04 11.92 19.47
C LYS A 25 6.22 12.72 18.92
N CYS A 26 7.41 12.53 19.48
CA CYS A 26 8.65 13.12 18.99
C CYS A 26 8.98 12.72 17.54
N LEU A 27 8.59 11.50 17.12
CA LEU A 27 8.72 11.07 15.72
C LEU A 27 7.67 11.72 14.80
N LEU A 28 6.42 11.81 15.25
CA LEU A 28 5.29 12.21 14.40
C LEU A 28 5.12 13.74 14.28
N ASP A 29 5.36 14.50 15.34
CA ASP A 29 5.21 15.96 15.34
C ASP A 29 6.12 16.66 14.31
N PRO A 30 7.42 16.30 14.17
CA PRO A 30 8.26 16.88 13.12
C PRO A 30 7.76 16.57 11.71
N MET A 31 7.20 15.38 11.47
CA MET A 31 6.63 15.03 10.17
C MET A 31 5.43 15.93 9.82
N LEU A 32 4.66 16.37 10.82
CA LEU A 32 3.60 17.36 10.62
C LEU A 32 4.15 18.75 10.27
N VAL A 33 5.20 19.20 10.97
CA VAL A 33 5.87 20.48 10.69
C VAL A 33 6.41 20.50 9.25
N LEU A 34 7.17 19.48 8.88
CA LEU A 34 7.78 19.36 7.55
C LEU A 34 6.75 19.34 6.41
N THR A 35 5.55 18.80 6.66
CA THR A 35 4.50 18.68 5.64
C THR A 35 3.58 19.89 5.55
N LYS A 36 3.31 20.58 6.67
CA LYS A 36 2.28 21.64 6.73
C LYS A 36 2.82 23.06 6.88
N GLN A 37 3.93 23.22 7.60
CA GLN A 37 4.47 24.54 7.90
C GLN A 37 5.51 24.92 6.87
N ASP A 38 6.52 24.07 6.68
CA ASP A 38 7.66 24.41 5.83
C ASP A 38 7.53 23.87 4.40
N TRP A 39 6.56 22.97 4.16
CA TRP A 39 6.28 22.35 2.85
C TRP A 39 7.56 21.74 2.25
N LEU A 40 8.38 21.15 3.12
CA LEU A 40 9.70 20.62 2.78
C LEU A 40 9.64 19.19 2.28
N CYS A 41 8.62 18.41 2.68
CA CYS A 41 8.43 17.06 2.20
C CYS A 41 6.96 16.64 2.19
N HIS A 42 6.69 15.54 1.49
CA HIS A 42 5.47 14.75 1.68
C HIS A 42 5.76 13.57 2.59
N VAL A 43 4.77 13.19 3.42
CA VAL A 43 4.86 12.00 4.26
C VAL A 43 3.61 11.15 4.03
N ILE A 44 3.82 9.88 3.70
CA ILE A 44 2.75 8.89 3.50
C ILE A 44 2.99 7.73 4.46
N TYR A 45 1.96 7.41 5.23
CA TYR A 45 1.92 6.23 6.09
C TYR A 45 0.94 5.25 5.47
N ALA A 46 1.44 4.09 5.08
CA ALA A 46 0.66 3.02 4.50
C ALA A 46 0.47 1.89 5.52
N THR A 47 -0.76 1.44 5.68
CA THR A 47 -1.10 0.34 6.58
C THR A 47 -2.29 -0.45 6.05
N SER A 48 -2.28 -1.76 6.27
CA SER A 48 -3.40 -2.68 6.07
C SER A 48 -4.30 -2.79 7.31
N ASP A 49 -3.82 -2.31 8.47
CA ASP A 49 -4.52 -2.36 9.75
C ASP A 49 -5.22 -1.02 10.07
N PRO A 50 -6.56 -0.99 10.20
CA PRO A 50 -7.31 0.21 10.55
C PRO A 50 -7.09 0.69 12.00
N PHE A 51 -6.62 -0.17 12.91
CA PHE A 51 -6.37 0.21 14.31
C PHE A 51 -5.28 1.28 14.47
N TYR A 52 -4.42 1.45 13.46
CA TYR A 52 -3.46 2.56 13.43
C TYR A 52 -4.14 3.93 13.55
N GLN A 53 -5.33 4.10 12.95
CA GLN A 53 -6.09 5.35 13.05
C GLN A 53 -6.49 5.66 14.50
N THR A 54 -6.83 4.63 15.29
CA THR A 54 -7.13 4.77 16.72
C THR A 54 -5.92 5.25 17.50
N GLY A 55 -4.72 4.77 17.17
CA GLY A 55 -3.46 5.25 17.74
C GLY A 55 -3.19 6.72 17.45
N LEU A 56 -3.35 7.14 16.20
CA LEU A 56 -3.21 8.55 15.79
C LEU A 56 -4.22 9.47 16.50
N ARG A 57 -5.43 8.96 16.78
CA ARG A 57 -6.45 9.71 17.53
C ARG A 57 -6.04 9.90 18.99
N LYS A 58 -5.50 8.87 19.65
CA LYS A 58 -5.01 8.96 21.03
C LYS A 58 -3.87 9.98 21.18
N LEU A 59 -3.04 10.12 20.14
CA LEU A 59 -1.95 11.11 20.09
C LEU A 59 -2.41 12.52 19.70
N ASN A 60 -3.70 12.70 19.42
CA ASN A 60 -4.30 13.96 18.97
C ASN A 60 -3.65 14.53 17.69
N ILE A 61 -3.31 13.66 16.74
CA ILE A 61 -2.71 14.06 15.46
C ILE A 61 -3.52 13.61 14.24
N MET A 62 -4.52 12.74 14.42
CA MET A 62 -5.34 12.18 13.32
C MET A 62 -5.93 13.25 12.41
N GLN A 63 -6.39 14.38 12.96
CA GLN A 63 -6.96 15.51 12.21
C GLN A 63 -5.98 16.16 11.23
N HIS A 64 -4.69 15.89 11.38
CA HIS A 64 -3.67 16.41 10.50
C HIS A 64 -3.40 15.54 9.27
N TYR A 65 -3.93 14.32 9.23
CA TYR A 65 -3.76 13.35 8.15
C TYR A 65 -4.91 13.43 7.15
N LYS A 66 -4.59 13.24 5.88
CA LYS A 66 -5.58 12.87 4.86
C LYS A 66 -5.57 11.35 4.73
N ILE A 67 -6.72 10.72 4.99
CA ILE A 67 -6.85 9.26 4.93
C ILE A 67 -7.38 8.87 3.56
N ILE A 68 -6.67 7.95 2.90
CA ILE A 68 -7.09 7.32 1.65
C ILE A 68 -7.24 5.83 1.94
N THR A 69 -8.44 5.30 1.74
CA THR A 69 -8.72 3.87 1.87
C THR A 69 -8.68 3.24 0.49
N ILE A 70 -7.80 2.27 0.30
CA ILE A 70 -7.70 1.50 -0.93
C ILE A 70 -8.44 0.18 -0.71
N GLY A 71 -9.56 0.01 -1.42
CA GLY A 71 -10.34 -1.21 -1.40
C GLY A 71 -9.74 -2.33 -2.25
N TYR A 72 -10.36 -3.50 -2.18
CA TYR A 72 -10.06 -4.60 -3.10
C TYR A 72 -10.63 -4.29 -4.49
N TYR A 73 -9.94 -4.76 -5.54
CA TYR A 73 -10.47 -4.76 -6.89
C TYR A 73 -11.64 -5.74 -7.00
N SER A 74 -12.66 -5.36 -7.77
CA SER A 74 -13.71 -6.29 -8.16
C SER A 74 -13.15 -7.38 -9.08
N LYS A 75 -13.84 -8.53 -9.16
CA LYS A 75 -13.48 -9.60 -10.12
C LYS A 75 -13.47 -9.09 -11.56
N ALA A 76 -14.36 -8.16 -11.91
CA ALA A 76 -14.42 -7.55 -13.24
C ALA A 76 -13.19 -6.69 -13.55
N GLU A 77 -12.79 -5.79 -12.63
CA GLU A 77 -11.57 -4.98 -12.78
C GLU A 77 -10.32 -5.86 -12.84
N THR A 78 -10.28 -6.90 -12.00
CA THR A 78 -9.18 -7.86 -11.95
C THR A 78 -9.07 -8.63 -13.28
N ARG A 79 -10.21 -9.02 -13.87
CA ARG A 79 -10.26 -9.68 -15.20
C ARG A 79 -9.83 -8.75 -16.32
N ALA A 80 -10.26 -7.48 -16.29
CA ALA A 80 -9.82 -6.49 -17.26
C ALA A 80 -8.29 -6.28 -17.16
N PHE A 81 -7.74 -6.20 -15.96
CA PHE A 81 -6.29 -6.11 -15.74
C PHE A 81 -5.56 -7.35 -16.26
N PHE A 82 -6.07 -8.55 -15.99
CA PHE A 82 -5.52 -9.81 -16.50
C PHE A 82 -5.44 -9.81 -18.03
N ASN A 83 -6.55 -9.49 -18.71
CA ASN A 83 -6.60 -9.50 -20.17
C ASN A 83 -5.74 -8.41 -20.82
N ASN A 84 -5.73 -7.20 -20.23
CA ASN A 84 -5.14 -6.04 -20.89
C ASN A 84 -3.67 -5.81 -20.51
N ARG A 85 -3.21 -6.34 -19.38
CA ARG A 85 -1.85 -6.09 -18.86
C ARG A 85 -1.03 -7.35 -18.64
N ILE A 86 -1.65 -8.44 -18.21
CA ILE A 86 -0.95 -9.70 -17.89
C ILE A 86 -0.80 -10.57 -19.15
N LEU A 87 -1.90 -10.98 -19.78
CA LEU A 87 -1.87 -11.88 -20.95
C LEU A 87 -0.95 -11.42 -22.09
N PRO A 88 -0.88 -10.12 -22.44
CA PRO A 88 0.01 -9.65 -23.52
C PRO A 88 1.50 -9.86 -23.22
N ARG A 89 1.90 -9.94 -21.95
CA ARG A 89 3.29 -10.15 -21.53
C ARG A 89 3.71 -11.62 -21.57
N VAL A 90 2.75 -12.53 -21.61
CA VAL A 90 3.00 -13.97 -21.62
C VAL A 90 3.15 -14.46 -23.06
N PRO A 91 4.19 -15.26 -23.37
CA PRO A 91 4.34 -15.88 -24.68
C PRO A 91 3.10 -16.65 -25.11
N GLU A 92 2.74 -16.55 -26.40
CA GLU A 92 1.47 -17.05 -26.93
C GLU A 92 1.26 -18.56 -26.70
N SER A 93 2.33 -19.34 -26.78
CA SER A 93 2.34 -20.78 -26.50
C SER A 93 1.98 -21.14 -25.05
N MET A 94 2.11 -20.20 -24.12
CA MET A 94 1.90 -20.43 -22.68
C MET A 94 0.61 -19.79 -22.16
N ARG A 95 -0.02 -18.89 -22.94
CA ARG A 95 -1.30 -18.25 -22.58
C ARG A 95 -2.42 -19.26 -22.33
N GLN A 96 -2.46 -20.36 -23.09
CA GLN A 96 -3.49 -21.39 -22.94
C GLN A 96 -3.45 -22.10 -21.58
N LYS A 97 -2.31 -22.06 -20.88
CA LYS A 97 -2.15 -22.63 -19.54
C LYS A 97 -2.62 -21.67 -18.44
N LEU A 98 -2.88 -20.40 -18.77
CA LEU A 98 -3.35 -19.40 -17.82
C LEU A 98 -4.88 -19.38 -17.78
N ASN A 99 -5.44 -19.88 -16.70
CA ASN A 99 -6.86 -19.78 -16.42
C ASN A 99 -7.13 -18.67 -15.39
N PHE A 100 -7.85 -17.63 -15.79
CA PHE A 100 -8.18 -16.52 -14.91
C PHE A 100 -8.94 -16.95 -13.65
N GLU A 101 -9.89 -17.87 -13.75
CA GLU A 101 -10.69 -18.31 -12.60
C GLU A 101 -9.80 -19.03 -11.57
N SER A 102 -8.96 -19.96 -12.04
CA SER A 102 -7.99 -20.64 -11.17
C SER A 102 -7.01 -19.67 -10.52
N LEU A 103 -6.53 -18.68 -11.27
CA LEU A 103 -5.59 -17.65 -10.78
C LEU A 103 -6.26 -16.64 -9.85
N TYR A 104 -7.57 -16.41 -9.96
CA TYR A 104 -8.33 -15.54 -9.07
C TYR A 104 -8.55 -16.22 -7.71
N ASP A 105 -8.83 -17.53 -7.74
CA ASP A 105 -9.12 -18.32 -6.55
C ASP A 105 -7.85 -18.72 -5.77
N ALA A 106 -6.74 -19.04 -6.46
CA ALA A 106 -5.51 -19.57 -5.84
C ALA A 106 -4.74 -18.59 -4.91
N PRO A 107 -4.78 -17.25 -5.10
CA PRO A 107 -4.15 -16.28 -4.20
C PRO A 107 -5.13 -15.29 -3.53
N ARG A 108 -6.44 -15.59 -3.46
CA ARG A 108 -7.48 -14.61 -3.02
C ARG A 108 -7.35 -13.24 -3.72
N GLY A 109 -6.99 -13.22 -5.01
CA GLY A 109 -6.91 -11.98 -5.79
C GLY A 109 -5.76 -11.02 -5.44
N LYS A 110 -4.70 -11.45 -4.74
CA LYS A 110 -3.48 -10.62 -4.58
C LYS A 110 -2.70 -10.55 -5.90
N LEU A 111 -2.96 -9.48 -6.66
CA LEU A 111 -2.31 -9.16 -7.95
C LEU A 111 -0.77 -9.20 -7.91
N ALA A 112 -0.15 -8.97 -6.75
CA ALA A 112 1.31 -9.02 -6.59
C ALA A 112 1.89 -10.40 -6.99
N HIS A 113 1.23 -11.49 -6.60
CA HIS A 113 1.69 -12.85 -6.91
C HIS A 113 1.55 -13.20 -8.40
N TRP A 114 0.68 -12.50 -9.12
CA TRP A 114 0.57 -12.69 -10.56
C TRP A 114 1.76 -12.10 -11.29
N HIS A 115 2.28 -10.96 -10.82
CA HIS A 115 3.48 -10.37 -11.41
C HIS A 115 4.68 -11.30 -11.24
N ASP A 116 4.88 -11.86 -10.04
CA ASP A 116 5.94 -12.84 -9.78
C ASP A 116 5.79 -14.07 -10.67
N TYR A 117 4.58 -14.65 -10.74
CA TYR A 117 4.27 -15.80 -11.58
C TYR A 117 4.52 -15.56 -13.07
N ILE A 118 4.28 -14.34 -13.58
CA ILE A 118 4.55 -13.99 -14.99
C ILE A 118 6.04 -13.74 -15.23
N THR A 119 6.75 -13.24 -14.23
CA THR A 119 8.19 -13.00 -14.33
C THR A 119 8.95 -14.30 -14.58
N ASP A 120 8.44 -15.43 -14.06
CA ASP A 120 8.99 -16.76 -14.30
C ASP A 120 8.83 -17.27 -15.76
N TYR A 121 8.06 -16.57 -16.62
CA TYR A 121 7.89 -16.89 -18.05
C TYR A 121 8.85 -16.13 -18.97
N HIS A 122 9.73 -15.29 -18.42
CA HIS A 122 10.73 -14.52 -19.17
C HIS A 122 12.11 -15.17 -19.17
#